data_AF-A0AAD2BT28-F1
#
_entry.id   AF-A0AAD2BT28-F1
#
_cell.length_a   1.000
_cell.length_b   1.000
_cell.length_c   1.000
_cell.angle_alpha   90.00
_cell.angle_beta   90.00
_cell.angle_gamma   90.00
#
_symmetry.space_group_name_H-M   'P 1'
#
loop_
_entity.id
_entity.type
_entity.pdbx_description
1 polymer ?
#
loop_
_entity_poly.entity_id
_entity_poly.type
_entity_poly.pdbx_seq_one_letter_code
_entity_poly.pdbx_strand_id
1 'polypeptide(L)'
;MNARERLVAAAEWLGWNDQDLSAGLRNAFDGLRLYDYAQARRDLPALADMWRPDERIDAIGYDPMARQYHAADTSGANEAAMALGVARDLLKSIAFVKTEGDAKRLIAVIDEIVERAPGAQSATASDEVAA
;
A
#
# COMPACT_ATOMS: atom_id res chain seq x y z
N MET A 1 16.75 -9.69 8.81
CA MET A 1 16.27 -9.55 7.42
C MET A 1 16.07 -8.08 7.11
N ASN A 2 16.84 -7.52 6.17
CA ASN A 2 16.66 -6.15 5.69
C ASN A 2 15.48 -6.05 4.69
N ALA A 3 15.12 -4.83 4.28
CA ALA A 3 13.96 -4.61 3.41
C ALA A 3 14.08 -5.35 2.06
N ARG A 4 15.28 -5.36 1.46
CA ARG A 4 15.53 -6.09 0.20
C ARG A 4 15.35 -7.59 0.39
N GLU A 5 15.94 -8.15 1.43
CA GLU A 5 15.82 -9.58 1.75
C GLU A 5 14.36 -9.98 2.02
N ARG A 6 13.57 -9.11 2.66
CA ARG A 6 12.14 -9.35 2.89
C ARG A 6 11.35 -9.37 1.58
N LEU A 7 11.64 -8.46 0.65
CA LEU A 7 11.00 -8.46 -0.67
C LEU A 7 11.34 -9.74 -1.45
N VAL A 8 12.59 -10.21 -1.39
CA VAL A 8 12.99 -11.48 -2.02
C VAL A 8 12.23 -12.66 -1.39
N ALA A 9 12.20 -12.74 -0.07
CA ALA A 9 11.51 -13.82 0.63
C ALA A 9 10.00 -13.82 0.34
N ALA A 10 9.37 -12.66 0.27
CA ALA A 10 7.96 -12.53 -0.08
C ALA A 10 7.68 -12.94 -1.53
N ALA A 11 8.53 -12.54 -2.47
CA ALA A 11 8.40 -12.93 -3.87
C ALA A 11 8.59 -14.44 -4.07
N GLU A 12 9.59 -15.03 -3.40
CA GLU A 12 9.84 -16.47 -3.43
C GLU A 12 8.68 -17.25 -2.83
N TRP A 13 8.20 -16.85 -1.65
CA TRP A 13 7.04 -17.46 -1.00
C TRP A 13 5.78 -17.37 -1.88
N LEU A 14 5.52 -16.20 -2.49
CA LEU A 14 4.39 -16.01 -3.39
C LEU A 14 4.49 -16.94 -4.61
N GLY A 15 5.70 -17.14 -5.14
CA GLY A 15 5.97 -18.06 -6.25
C GLY A 15 5.77 -19.55 -5.94
N TRP A 16 5.64 -19.94 -4.66
CA TRP A 16 5.28 -21.31 -4.27
C TRP A 16 3.78 -21.56 -4.19
N ASN A 17 2.95 -20.52 -4.22
CA ASN A 17 1.50 -20.65 -4.23
C ASN A 17 1.00 -21.00 -5.65
N ASP A 18 -0.22 -21.52 -5.73
CA ASP A 18 -0.94 -21.69 -6.99
C ASP A 18 -0.98 -20.37 -7.80
N GLN A 19 -0.83 -20.48 -9.12
CA GLN A 19 -0.81 -19.34 -10.03
C GLN A 19 -2.12 -18.52 -9.96
N ASP A 20 -3.25 -19.16 -9.69
CA ASP A 20 -4.55 -18.49 -9.54
C ASP A 20 -4.56 -17.48 -8.39
N LEU A 21 -3.82 -17.75 -7.31
CA LEU A 21 -3.67 -16.81 -6.20
C LEU A 21 -3.05 -15.51 -6.70
N SER A 22 -1.92 -15.62 -7.40
CA SER A 22 -1.19 -14.45 -7.92
C SER A 22 -1.96 -13.72 -9.01
N ALA A 23 -2.69 -14.45 -9.87
CA ALA A 23 -3.53 -13.87 -10.92
C ALA A 23 -4.74 -13.08 -10.38
N GLY A 24 -5.19 -13.40 -9.16
CA GLY A 24 -6.27 -12.70 -8.48
C GLY A 24 -5.83 -11.49 -7.65
N LEU A 25 -4.52 -11.27 -7.46
CA LEU A 25 -4.02 -10.11 -6.72
C LEU A 25 -4.18 -8.84 -7.56
N ARG A 26 -4.66 -7.78 -6.92
CA ARG A 26 -4.87 -6.48 -7.58
C ARG A 26 -3.59 -5.69 -7.78
N ASN A 27 -2.58 -5.93 -6.95
CA ASN A 27 -1.28 -5.26 -7.00
C ASN A 27 -0.24 -6.01 -6.16
N ALA A 28 1.03 -5.61 -6.28
CA ALA A 28 2.14 -6.23 -5.55
C ALA A 28 2.06 -6.08 -4.01
N PHE A 29 1.42 -5.04 -3.49
CA PHE A 29 1.26 -4.87 -2.03
C PHE A 29 0.32 -5.90 -1.42
N ASP A 30 -0.65 -6.42 -2.17
CA ASP A 30 -1.52 -7.48 -1.67
C ASP A 30 -0.70 -8.77 -1.43
N GLY A 31 0.26 -9.08 -2.29
CA GLY A 31 1.21 -10.17 -2.08
C GLY A 31 2.08 -9.99 -0.83
N LEU A 32 2.55 -8.75 -0.58
CA LEU A 32 3.30 -8.43 0.63
C LEU A 32 2.44 -8.55 1.90
N ARG A 33 1.19 -8.09 1.85
CA ARG A 33 0.24 -8.23 2.97
C ARG A 33 -0.07 -9.68 3.29
N LEU A 34 -0.28 -10.53 2.28
CA LEU A 34 -0.45 -11.96 2.47
C LEU A 34 0.79 -12.59 3.12
N TYR A 35 1.99 -12.26 2.64
CA TYR A 35 3.23 -12.76 3.23
C TYR A 35 3.37 -12.33 4.70
N ASP A 36 3.14 -11.06 5.01
CA ASP A 36 3.23 -10.54 6.37
C ASP A 36 2.19 -11.19 7.30
N TYR A 37 0.98 -11.43 6.80
CA TYR A 37 -0.08 -12.15 7.51
C TYR A 37 0.34 -13.60 7.82
N ALA A 38 0.96 -14.29 6.85
CA ALA A 38 1.51 -15.64 7.04
C ALA A 38 2.61 -15.67 8.11
N GLN A 39 3.54 -14.71 8.09
CA GLN A 39 4.62 -14.65 9.09
C GLN A 39 4.11 -14.35 10.50
N ALA A 40 2.99 -13.64 10.62
CA ALA A 40 2.37 -13.33 11.91
C ALA A 40 1.56 -14.50 12.50
N ARG A 41 1.16 -15.48 11.67
CA ARG A 41 0.23 -16.55 12.06
C ARG A 41 0.79 -17.94 11.78
N ARG A 42 1.31 -18.58 12.84
CA ARG A 42 1.85 -19.95 12.78
C ARG A 42 0.78 -21.05 12.70
N ASP A 43 -0.48 -20.69 12.90
CA ASP A 43 -1.63 -21.59 12.86
C ASP A 43 -2.19 -21.80 11.46
N LEU A 44 -1.82 -20.95 10.50
CA LEU A 44 -2.23 -21.09 9.11
C LEU A 44 -1.37 -22.12 8.36
N PRO A 45 -1.91 -22.72 7.29
CA PRO A 45 -1.10 -23.45 6.32
C PRO A 45 0.05 -22.60 5.77
N ALA A 46 1.13 -23.25 5.33
CA ALA A 46 2.36 -22.56 4.91
C ALA A 46 2.18 -21.65 3.69
N LEU A 47 1.22 -21.95 2.82
CA LEU A 47 0.92 -21.20 1.59
C LEU A 47 -0.53 -20.72 1.63
N ALA A 48 -0.78 -19.53 1.08
CA ALA A 48 -2.07 -18.85 1.14
C ALA A 48 -3.14 -19.43 0.21
N ASP A 49 -2.73 -20.13 -0.85
CA ASP A 49 -3.64 -20.94 -1.68
C ASP A 49 -4.31 -22.08 -0.89
N MET A 50 -3.67 -22.56 0.18
CA MET A 50 -4.24 -23.57 1.09
C MET A 50 -5.12 -22.98 2.19
N TRP A 51 -5.19 -21.65 2.34
CA TRP A 51 -6.00 -21.01 3.37
C TRP A 51 -7.49 -21.12 3.07
N ARG A 52 -8.33 -20.91 4.08
CA ARG A 52 -9.77 -20.70 3.85
C ARG A 52 -10.00 -19.32 3.23
N PRO A 53 -11.06 -19.14 2.43
CA PRO A 53 -11.44 -17.84 1.88
C PRO A 53 -11.46 -16.71 2.92
N ASP A 54 -12.06 -16.97 4.09
CA ASP A 54 -12.18 -15.99 5.17
C ASP A 54 -10.81 -15.53 5.68
N GLU A 55 -9.80 -16.40 5.71
CA GLU A 55 -8.45 -16.06 6.15
C GLU A 55 -7.71 -15.18 5.14
N ARG A 56 -7.96 -15.39 3.83
CA ARG A 56 -7.44 -14.50 2.79
C ARG A 56 -8.15 -13.14 2.81
N ILE A 57 -9.46 -13.14 3.04
CA ILE A 57 -10.26 -11.92 3.19
C ILE A 57 -9.80 -11.13 4.42
N ASP A 58 -9.52 -11.79 5.55
CA ASP A 58 -8.99 -11.13 6.74
C ASP A 58 -7.62 -10.48 6.48
N ALA A 59 -6.80 -11.08 5.60
CA ALA A 59 -5.46 -10.58 5.29
C ALA A 59 -5.47 -9.36 4.35
N ILE A 60 -6.28 -9.39 3.28
CA ILE A 60 -6.22 -8.38 2.21
C ILE A 60 -7.57 -7.75 1.82
N GLY A 61 -8.66 -8.12 2.51
CA GLY A 61 -9.99 -7.55 2.34
C GLY A 61 -10.84 -8.17 1.21
N TYR A 62 -10.31 -9.19 0.51
CA TYR A 62 -11.02 -9.94 -0.53
C TYR A 62 -10.38 -11.32 -0.72
N ASP A 63 -11.08 -12.24 -1.39
CA ASP A 63 -10.51 -13.54 -1.77
C ASP A 63 -9.94 -13.48 -3.20
N PRO A 64 -8.61 -13.53 -3.39
CA PRO A 64 -8.00 -13.52 -4.72
C PRO A 64 -8.28 -14.80 -5.50
N MET A 65 -8.65 -15.91 -4.85
CA MET A 65 -8.97 -17.17 -5.52
C MET A 65 -10.44 -17.26 -5.99
N ALA A 66 -11.24 -16.21 -5.79
CA ALA A 66 -12.64 -16.17 -6.22
C ALA A 66 -12.83 -16.02 -7.76
N ARG A 67 -11.79 -16.31 -8.55
CA ARG A 67 -11.77 -16.31 -10.03
C ARG A 67 -12.11 -14.95 -10.68
N GLN A 68 -11.72 -13.86 -10.02
CA GLN A 68 -11.69 -12.54 -10.64
C GLN A 68 -10.25 -12.24 -11.06
N TYR A 69 -9.98 -12.35 -12.36
CA TYR A 69 -8.69 -11.93 -12.90
C TYR A 69 -8.59 -10.40 -12.82
N HIS A 70 -7.51 -9.90 -12.26
CA HIS A 70 -7.18 -8.48 -12.25
C HIS A 70 -5.83 -8.30 -12.94
N ALA A 71 -5.76 -7.40 -13.94
CA ALA A 71 -4.46 -6.92 -14.38
C ALA A 71 -3.79 -6.27 -13.16
N ALA A 72 -2.59 -6.73 -12.81
CA ALA A 72 -1.80 -6.11 -11.75
C ALA A 72 -1.29 -4.75 -12.24
N ASP A 73 -2.17 -3.75 -12.26
CA ASP A 73 -1.85 -2.37 -12.59
C ASP A 73 -1.15 -1.67 -11.41
N THR A 74 -0.74 -0.41 -11.61
CA THR A 74 -0.30 0.44 -10.51
C THR A 74 -1.39 0.46 -9.46
N SER A 75 -1.05 0.07 -8.22
CA SER A 75 -1.97 0.25 -7.09
C SER A 75 -2.44 1.70 -7.12
N GLY A 76 -3.74 1.94 -6.98
CA GLY A 76 -4.33 3.29 -6.87
C GLY A 76 -3.73 4.19 -5.77
N ALA A 77 -2.67 3.74 -5.10
CA ALA A 77 -1.83 4.45 -4.15
C ALA A 77 -1.19 5.71 -4.76
N ASN A 78 -0.74 5.69 -6.03
CA ASN A 78 -0.22 6.90 -6.66
C ASN A 78 -1.32 7.93 -6.87
N GLU A 79 -2.48 7.49 -7.35
CA GLU A 79 -3.68 8.29 -7.53
C GLU A 79 -4.21 8.83 -6.20
N ALA A 80 -4.19 8.01 -5.14
CA ALA A 80 -4.56 8.42 -3.79
C ALA A 80 -3.58 9.46 -3.21
N ALA A 81 -2.26 9.26 -3.41
CA ALA A 81 -1.25 10.23 -3.00
C ALA A 81 -1.40 11.56 -3.75
N MET A 82 -1.65 11.52 -5.06
CA MET A 82 -1.96 12.71 -5.87
C MET A 82 -3.22 13.42 -5.38
N ALA A 83 -4.30 12.68 -5.11
CA ALA A 83 -5.55 13.26 -4.62
C ALA A 83 -5.38 13.94 -3.25
N LEU A 84 -4.58 13.36 -2.35
CA LEU A 84 -4.24 13.95 -1.06
C LEU A 84 -3.42 15.23 -1.21
N GLY A 85 -2.46 15.25 -2.14
CA GLY A 85 -1.71 16.46 -2.50
C GLY A 85 -2.64 17.59 -2.98
N VAL A 86 -3.57 17.28 -3.88
CA VAL A 86 -4.57 18.26 -4.36
C VAL A 86 -5.48 18.75 -3.23
N ALA A 87 -5.93 17.86 -2.34
CA ALA A 87 -6.76 18.23 -1.20
C ALA A 87 -6.03 19.17 -0.23
N ARG A 88 -4.73 18.95 0.00
CA ARG A 88 -3.87 19.84 0.78
C ARG A 88 -3.78 21.24 0.17
N ASP A 89 -3.51 21.32 -1.13
CA ASP A 89 -3.37 22.60 -1.84
C ASP A 89 -4.69 23.37 -1.87
N LEU A 90 -5.81 22.66 -2.01
CA LEU A 90 -7.14 23.23 -1.87
C LEU A 90 -7.39 23.79 -0.46
N LEU A 91 -7.03 23.07 0.60
CA LEU A 91 -7.19 23.57 1.97
C LEU A 91 -6.29 24.77 2.28
N LYS A 92 -5.11 24.85 1.67
CA LYS A 92 -4.26 26.05 1.71
C LYS A 92 -4.88 27.23 0.96
N SER A 93 -5.58 27.00 -0.15
CA SER A 93 -6.21 28.06 -0.95
C SER A 93 -7.56 28.52 -0.39
N ILE A 94 -8.30 27.63 0.29
CA ILE A 94 -9.53 27.97 1.03
C ILE A 94 -9.19 28.48 2.45
N ALA A 95 -7.94 28.83 2.75
CA ALA A 95 -7.55 29.58 3.96
C ALA A 95 -8.14 31.02 4.02
N PHE A 96 -9.28 31.24 3.39
CA PHE A 96 -10.34 32.18 3.76
C PHE A 96 -11.36 31.55 4.75
N VAL A 97 -11.02 30.45 5.43
CA VAL A 97 -11.79 30.01 6.60
C VAL A 97 -11.63 31.10 7.66
N LYS A 98 -12.74 31.81 7.93
CA LYS A 98 -13.11 32.78 8.98
C LYS A 98 -12.06 33.32 9.98
N THR A 99 -11.06 32.55 10.39
CA THR A 99 -10.00 32.90 11.34
C THR A 99 -8.66 32.30 10.92
N GLU A 100 -7.58 33.07 11.06
CA GLU A 100 -6.23 32.63 10.75
C GLU A 100 -5.85 31.38 11.57
N GLY A 101 -5.58 30.26 10.88
CA GLY A 101 -5.13 29.01 11.51
C GLY A 101 -6.17 27.88 11.60
N ASP A 102 -7.42 28.10 11.17
CA ASP A 102 -8.49 27.09 11.24
C ASP A 102 -8.16 25.79 10.48
N ALA A 103 -7.33 25.85 9.44
CA ALA A 103 -6.90 24.69 8.67
C ALA A 103 -5.67 23.96 9.24
N LYS A 104 -4.98 24.49 10.26
CA LYS A 104 -3.68 23.95 10.73
C LYS A 104 -3.76 22.49 11.18
N ARG A 105 -4.81 22.12 11.93
CA ARG A 105 -4.99 20.75 12.41
C ARG A 105 -5.27 19.76 11.27
N LEU A 106 -5.99 20.20 10.24
CA LEU A 106 -6.35 19.35 9.11
C LEU A 106 -5.17 19.17 8.14
N ILE A 107 -4.39 20.23 7.91
CA ILE A 107 -3.16 20.18 7.11
C ILE A 107 -2.14 19.23 7.75
N ALA A 108 -1.96 19.29 9.08
CA ALA A 108 -1.04 18.40 9.79
C ALA A 108 -1.39 16.92 9.61
N VAL A 109 -2.68 16.58 9.65
CA VAL A 109 -3.15 15.20 9.43
C VAL A 109 -2.90 14.76 7.98
N ILE A 110 -3.10 15.65 7.00
CA ILE A 110 -2.83 15.32 5.59
C ILE A 110 -1.32 15.17 5.34
N ASP A 111 -0.50 16.06 5.90
CA ASP A 111 0.96 15.98 5.80
C ASP A 111 1.47 14.64 6.39
N GLU A 112 0.95 14.22 7.55
CA GLU A 112 1.31 12.93 8.17
C GLU A 112 0.92 11.73 7.29
N ILE A 113 -0.22 11.79 6.59
CA ILE A 113 -0.66 10.73 5.67
C ILE A 113 0.22 10.69 4.41
N VAL A 114 0.57 11.87 3.86
CA VAL A 114 1.42 11.98 2.66
C VAL A 114 2.86 11.56 2.96
N GLU A 115 3.43 11.94 4.10
CA GLU A 115 4.78 11.54 4.52
C GLU A 115 4.90 10.03 4.81
N ARG A 116 3.80 9.40 5.21
CA ARG A 116 3.70 7.95 5.39
C ARG A 116 3.41 7.19 4.10
N ALA A 117 3.03 7.87 3.02
CA ALA A 117 2.79 7.22 1.73
C ALA A 117 4.14 6.83 1.07
N PRO A 118 4.32 5.56 0.70
CA PRO A 118 5.57 5.09 0.09
C PRO A 118 5.69 5.66 -1.33
N GLY A 119 6.39 6.79 -1.46
CA GLY A 119 6.62 7.49 -2.73
C GLY A 119 7.02 8.95 -2.57
N ALA A 120 6.59 9.63 -1.50
CA ALA A 120 6.85 11.07 -1.31
C ALA A 120 8.30 11.41 -0.92
N GLN A 121 9.02 10.49 -0.27
CA GLN A 121 10.41 10.72 0.15
C GLN A 121 11.43 10.64 -1.01
N SER A 122 11.01 10.24 -2.22
CA SER A 122 11.94 10.06 -3.35
C SER A 122 12.03 11.28 -4.29
N ALA A 123 11.17 12.30 -4.14
CA ALA A 123 11.14 13.45 -5.03
C ALA A 123 11.97 14.65 -4.53
N THR A 124 12.29 14.72 -3.23
CA THR A 124 13.02 15.87 -2.65
C THR A 124 14.53 15.67 -2.55
N ALA A 125 15.07 14.51 -2.93
CA ALA A 125 16.49 14.19 -2.80
C ALA A 125 17.32 14.42 -4.09
N SER A 126 16.70 14.84 -5.21
CA SER A 126 17.38 14.93 -6.50
C SER A 126 17.80 16.34 -6.94
N ASP A 127 17.42 17.40 -6.21
CA ASP A 127 17.72 18.79 -6.62
C ASP A 127 18.88 19.46 -5.87
N GLU A 128 19.62 18.76 -5.00
CA GLU A 128 20.71 19.37 -4.20
C GLU A 128 22.13 18.84 -4.49
N VAL A 129 22.35 18.14 -5.61
CA VAL A 129 23.72 17.74 -6.02
C VAL A 129 24.00 18.11 -7.47
N ALA A 130 24.03 19.41 -7.75
CA ALA A 130 24.73 19.98 -8.91
C ALA A 130 25.05 21.46 -8.66
N ALA A 131 26.09 21.72 -7.86
CA ALA A 131 26.81 22.99 -7.83
C ALA A 131 28.30 22.71 -7.62
#